data_AF-A0A6P9C2M8-F1
#
_entry.id   AF-A0A6P9C2M8-F1
#
_cell.length_a   1.000
_cell.length_b   1.000
_cell.length_c   1.000
_cell.angle_alpha   90.00
_cell.angle_beta   90.00
_cell.angle_gamma   90.00
#
_symmetry.space_group_name_H-M   'P 1'
#
loop_
_entity.id
_entity.type
_entity.pdbx_description
1 polymer ?
#
loop_
_entity_poly.entity_id
_entity_poly.type
_entity_poly.pdbx_seq_one_letter_code
_entity_poly.pdbx_strand_id
1 'polypeptide(L)'
;MEQNSEQKKDASFSGCLNFPSSPARLQPRRHSAIWTNKELVSSSDQPITNLNVIQTEYAKTLHLKNIAVPDNDERISTSTEKQEGKVNSVTANLDKEKNIAFLLNELDVLRANNKKLQDQLSEKDKELKRLKLDLELQESVAEAKIAEKAAGTVALVEEIHSTQHDHDEAIMARLKLASEERNDVCKQVRLLEQPLETLENINPEENDMTLQELLNRINNADTGMAIRRTGAIIVDRIYRTQKQKKKITAEEINALIEERDAVLAQCKRLEQELHHMKEQNQTSANNPRHLTAKNNQERALKEKMLAMQQEREAAIHQFKSLEEELQTLRIYYSLHQALSQEANLKDQFNSALVTYEKALKNKDDIVSMLFLQNEELVTQLQQMAAEKTSIELKFQQTSDALQDTTEKLQKLQRLVDVLRKKIGAGSIRMVI
;
A
#
# COMPACT_ATOMS: atom_id res chain seq x y z
N MET A 1 21.49 65.96 29.65
CA MET A 1 22.10 66.77 30.72
C MET A 1 21.11 66.69 31.87
N GLU A 2 21.31 65.98 32.97
CA GLU A 2 22.49 65.66 33.76
C GLU A 2 22.27 64.30 34.43
N GLN A 3 23.38 63.61 34.70
CA GLN A 3 23.47 62.34 35.42
C GLN A 3 23.24 62.57 36.92
N ASN A 4 22.79 61.54 37.65
CA ASN A 4 23.47 61.13 38.88
C ASN A 4 23.10 59.70 39.32
N SER A 5 24.14 58.86 39.28
CA SER A 5 24.43 57.73 40.18
C SER A 5 24.26 58.16 41.66
N GLU A 6 24.15 57.32 42.69
CA GLU A 6 24.96 56.15 43.00
C GLU A 6 24.46 55.50 44.33
N GLN A 7 24.48 54.16 44.37
CA GLN A 7 24.86 53.24 45.47
C GLN A 7 24.35 53.35 46.93
N LYS A 8 23.79 52.22 47.40
CA LYS A 8 24.17 51.46 48.63
C LYS A 8 23.47 50.08 48.59
N LYS A 9 24.15 48.97 48.25
CA LYS A 9 24.89 48.01 49.09
C LYS A 9 24.14 47.53 50.34
N ASP A 10 23.72 46.25 50.32
CA ASP A 10 24.03 45.15 51.27
C ASP A 10 23.42 43.84 50.67
N ALA A 11 24.22 42.86 50.22
CA ALA A 11 24.66 41.66 50.94
C ALA A 11 23.54 40.97 51.77
N SER A 12 23.25 39.67 51.73
CA SER A 12 23.74 38.47 51.05
C SER A 12 22.88 37.34 51.63
N PHE A 13 22.39 36.35 50.85
CA PHE A 13 22.34 34.95 51.29
C PHE A 13 22.07 33.99 50.12
N SER A 14 22.83 32.90 50.18
CA SER A 14 23.10 31.85 49.21
C SER A 14 21.99 30.81 49.04
N GLY A 15 21.97 30.16 47.86
CA GLY A 15 21.28 28.87 47.68
C GLY A 15 21.35 28.34 46.26
N CYS A 16 22.56 28.04 45.75
CA CYS A 16 22.74 27.28 44.51
C CYS A 16 22.41 25.80 44.73
N LEU A 17 21.53 25.23 43.90
CA LEU A 17 21.50 23.80 43.60
C LEU A 17 21.65 23.63 42.10
N ASN A 18 22.86 23.21 41.71
CA ASN A 18 23.17 22.62 40.41
C ASN A 18 22.69 21.17 40.39
N PHE A 19 22.22 20.68 39.24
CA PHE A 19 22.51 19.35 38.66
C PHE A 19 21.83 19.21 37.28
N PRO A 20 22.30 18.29 36.40
CA PRO A 20 22.91 18.70 35.13
C PRO A 20 22.11 18.30 33.89
N SER A 21 22.37 19.02 32.82
CA SER A 21 22.05 18.70 31.44
C SER A 21 22.83 17.48 30.92
N SER A 22 22.12 16.54 30.27
CA SER A 22 22.69 15.62 29.28
C SER A 22 21.66 15.29 28.19
N PRO A 23 22.05 15.26 26.91
CA PRO A 23 21.13 15.04 25.80
C PRO A 23 21.06 13.55 25.42
N ALA A 24 19.90 12.92 25.59
CA ALA A 24 19.67 11.55 25.14
C ALA A 24 19.09 11.54 23.72
N ARG A 25 19.95 11.16 22.78
CA ARG A 25 19.68 10.73 21.40
C ARG A 25 18.57 9.67 21.36
N LEU A 26 17.43 9.99 20.73
CA LEU A 26 16.39 9.01 20.39
C LEU A 26 16.66 8.44 18.98
N GLN A 27 16.97 7.15 18.93
CA GLN A 27 16.93 6.33 17.72
C GLN A 27 15.52 5.71 17.57
N PRO A 28 14.98 5.53 16.36
CA PRO A 28 13.68 4.87 16.16
C PRO A 28 13.79 3.36 16.37
N ARG A 29 12.93 2.82 17.23
CA ARG A 29 12.79 1.38 17.47
C ARG A 29 12.03 0.76 16.29
N ARG A 30 12.71 -0.15 15.58
CA ARG A 30 12.09 -1.10 14.65
C ARG A 30 11.09 -1.98 15.42
N HIS A 31 9.85 -2.07 14.94
CA HIS A 31 8.95 -3.16 15.31
C HIS A 31 8.78 -4.10 14.12
N SER A 32 9.16 -5.34 14.38
CA SER A 32 9.12 -6.50 13.52
C SER A 32 7.70 -7.03 13.34
N ALA A 33 7.52 -7.67 12.19
CA ALA A 33 6.37 -8.47 11.78
C ALA A 33 5.84 -9.40 12.88
N ILE A 34 4.51 -9.50 12.95
CA ILE A 34 3.79 -10.62 13.54
C ILE A 34 3.02 -11.28 12.38
N TRP A 35 3.52 -12.44 11.96
CA TRP A 35 2.75 -13.45 11.25
C TRP A 35 2.10 -14.36 12.29
N THR A 36 0.78 -14.50 12.26
CA THR A 36 0.08 -15.69 12.77
C THR A 36 -1.12 -15.96 11.88
N ASN A 37 -1.05 -17.09 11.17
CA ASN A 37 -2.11 -17.68 10.38
C ASN A 37 -3.15 -18.40 11.26
N LYS A 38 -4.31 -18.65 10.63
CA LYS A 38 -5.18 -19.85 10.71
C LYS A 38 -6.37 -19.76 11.67
N GLU A 39 -7.60 -19.74 11.13
CA GLU A 39 -8.47 -20.91 10.85
C GLU A 39 -9.71 -20.43 10.05
N LEU A 40 -10.00 -20.99 8.87
CA LEU A 40 -10.71 -22.25 8.57
C LEU A 40 -12.23 -22.06 8.54
N VAL A 41 -12.78 -21.84 7.33
CA VAL A 41 -14.17 -22.17 7.02
C VAL A 41 -14.20 -22.93 5.70
N SER A 42 -14.65 -24.17 5.81
CA SER A 42 -14.99 -25.10 4.74
C SER A 42 -16.31 -24.72 4.07
N SER A 43 -16.38 -24.77 2.75
CA SER A 43 -17.64 -25.04 2.05
C SER A 43 -17.34 -25.75 0.73
N SER A 44 -17.67 -27.04 0.72
CA SER A 44 -18.04 -27.79 -0.48
C SER A 44 -19.19 -27.07 -1.19
N ASP A 45 -19.14 -26.96 -2.51
CA ASP A 45 -20.18 -27.47 -3.41
C ASP A 45 -19.92 -27.04 -4.86
N GLN A 46 -19.69 -28.04 -5.72
CA GLN A 46 -19.76 -27.91 -7.17
C GLN A 46 -21.22 -27.95 -7.62
N PRO A 47 -21.53 -27.35 -8.77
CA PRO A 47 -22.12 -28.18 -9.81
C PRO A 47 -21.38 -28.08 -11.14
N ILE A 48 -21.16 -29.27 -11.69
CA ILE A 48 -20.74 -29.56 -13.05
C ILE A 48 -21.78 -28.97 -14.01
N THR A 49 -21.37 -28.07 -14.92
CA THR A 49 -22.07 -27.91 -16.19
C THR A 49 -21.10 -27.70 -17.35
N ASN A 50 -21.43 -28.44 -18.40
CA ASN A 50 -20.70 -28.73 -19.61
C ASN A 50 -20.09 -27.55 -20.38
N LEU A 51 -18.87 -27.85 -20.84
CA LEU A 51 -18.19 -27.33 -22.01
C LEU A 51 -19.03 -27.56 -23.27
N ASN A 52 -19.44 -26.50 -23.96
CA ASN A 52 -19.54 -26.39 -25.42
C ASN A 52 -20.26 -25.08 -25.78
N VAL A 53 -19.51 -24.05 -26.15
CA VAL A 53 -19.70 -23.16 -27.30
C VAL A 53 -18.45 -22.24 -27.29
N ILE A 54 -18.02 -21.80 -28.47
CA ILE A 54 -16.83 -20.98 -28.77
C ILE A 54 -15.57 -21.81 -29.10
N GLN A 55 -15.73 -22.73 -30.06
CA GLN A 55 -14.72 -22.92 -31.10
C GLN A 55 -15.13 -22.05 -32.29
N THR A 56 -14.45 -20.93 -32.49
CA THR A 56 -14.07 -20.36 -33.80
C THR A 56 -13.31 -19.06 -33.56
N GLU A 57 -12.29 -18.83 -34.40
CA GLU A 57 -11.46 -17.62 -34.47
C GLU A 57 -10.40 -17.43 -33.38
N TYR A 58 -9.30 -18.18 -33.46
CA TYR A 58 -7.97 -17.61 -33.22
C TYR A 58 -6.90 -18.46 -33.89
N ALA A 59 -6.71 -18.25 -35.20
CA ALA A 59 -5.56 -18.75 -35.94
C ALA A 59 -5.28 -17.81 -37.11
N LYS A 60 -4.48 -16.76 -36.88
CA LYS A 60 -3.71 -16.02 -37.92
C LYS A 60 -2.90 -14.84 -37.36
N THR A 61 -1.89 -15.09 -36.52
CA THR A 61 -0.76 -14.13 -36.47
C THR A 61 0.52 -14.80 -35.99
N LEU A 62 1.62 -14.43 -36.66
CA LEU A 62 3.02 -14.78 -36.42
C LEU A 62 3.55 -16.00 -37.19
N HIS A 63 3.85 -15.77 -38.48
CA HIS A 63 4.98 -16.41 -39.12
C HIS A 63 5.98 -15.34 -39.60
N LEU A 64 7.15 -15.37 -38.97
CA LEU A 64 8.47 -15.20 -39.54
C LEU A 64 8.79 -13.97 -40.41
N LYS A 65 9.54 -13.06 -39.80
CA LYS A 65 10.31 -12.01 -40.47
C LYS A 65 11.69 -12.59 -40.82
N ASN A 66 11.84 -13.08 -42.05
CA ASN A 66 13.16 -13.32 -42.67
C ASN A 66 13.25 -12.44 -43.91
N ILE A 67 14.08 -11.40 -43.83
CA ILE A 67 14.50 -10.60 -44.99
C ILE A 67 15.73 -11.31 -45.53
N ALA A 68 15.52 -12.11 -46.58
CA ALA A 68 16.59 -12.54 -47.48
C ALA A 68 16.36 -11.78 -48.79
N VAL A 69 17.29 -10.88 -49.09
CA VAL A 69 17.45 -10.25 -50.40
C VAL A 69 18.01 -11.31 -51.35
N PRO A 70 17.36 -11.63 -52.49
CA PRO A 70 18.06 -12.25 -53.59
C PRO A 70 18.56 -11.16 -54.54
N ASP A 71 19.89 -11.11 -54.60
CA ASP A 71 20.70 -10.50 -55.64
C ASP A 71 20.46 -11.31 -56.93
N ASN A 72 19.90 -10.71 -57.97
CA ASN A 72 19.74 -11.33 -59.29
C ASN A 72 20.66 -10.61 -60.28
N ASP A 73 21.86 -11.16 -60.41
CA ASP A 73 22.84 -10.84 -61.44
C ASP A 73 22.78 -11.99 -62.47
N GLU A 74 21.90 -11.87 -63.48
CA GLU A 74 21.88 -12.78 -64.64
C GLU A 74 22.31 -12.02 -65.89
N ARG A 75 23.62 -12.13 -66.18
CA ARG A 75 24.17 -11.89 -67.52
C ARG A 75 23.75 -13.02 -68.46
N ILE A 76 22.99 -12.69 -69.49
CA ILE A 76 22.91 -13.48 -70.72
C ILE A 76 23.56 -12.69 -71.85
N SER A 77 24.73 -13.17 -72.28
CA SER A 77 25.38 -12.81 -73.53
C SER A 77 24.73 -13.55 -74.69
N THR A 78 24.37 -12.89 -75.80
CA THR A 78 24.45 -13.49 -77.14
C THR A 78 24.78 -12.43 -78.20
N SER A 79 25.89 -12.68 -78.88
CA SER A 79 26.27 -12.15 -80.18
C SER A 79 25.67 -13.02 -81.29
N THR A 80 25.15 -12.43 -82.38
CA THR A 80 25.30 -12.97 -83.75
C THR A 80 24.81 -12.00 -84.82
N GLU A 81 25.54 -12.00 -85.94
CA GLU A 81 25.33 -11.19 -87.14
C GLU A 81 24.18 -11.69 -88.03
N LYS A 82 23.52 -10.70 -88.65
CA LYS A 82 22.99 -10.57 -90.02
C LYS A 82 22.13 -11.69 -90.68
N GLN A 83 21.07 -11.14 -91.30
CA GLN A 83 20.26 -11.61 -92.45
C GLN A 83 19.20 -12.69 -92.18
N GLU A 84 17.95 -12.24 -92.00
CA GLU A 84 16.88 -12.40 -93.01
C GLU A 84 15.64 -11.59 -92.58
N GLY A 85 15.07 -10.86 -93.53
CA GLY A 85 14.05 -9.84 -93.30
C GLY A 85 12.66 -10.42 -93.09
N LYS A 86 11.89 -9.74 -92.22
CA LYS A 86 10.41 -9.76 -92.12
C LYS A 86 9.76 -10.68 -91.07
N VAL A 87 10.53 -11.35 -90.21
CA VAL A 87 9.99 -12.02 -88.99
C VAL A 87 10.55 -11.43 -87.67
N ASN A 88 11.69 -10.72 -87.70
CA ASN A 88 12.39 -10.20 -86.50
C ASN A 88 11.82 -8.91 -85.88
N SER A 89 10.83 -8.25 -86.50
CA SER A 89 10.22 -7.05 -85.90
C SER A 89 9.18 -7.39 -84.84
N VAL A 90 8.55 -8.57 -84.93
CA VAL A 90 7.45 -8.99 -84.05
C VAL A 90 8.02 -9.52 -82.72
N THR A 91 9.10 -10.30 -82.77
CA THR A 91 9.79 -10.83 -81.57
C THR A 91 10.47 -9.73 -80.75
N ALA A 92 11.17 -8.80 -81.39
CA ALA A 92 11.80 -7.66 -80.72
C ALA A 92 10.77 -6.64 -80.16
N ASN A 93 9.56 -6.56 -80.73
CA ASN A 93 8.47 -5.78 -80.15
C ASN A 93 7.86 -6.47 -78.92
N LEU A 94 7.65 -7.79 -79.00
CA LEU A 94 7.16 -8.60 -77.89
C LEU A 94 8.09 -8.52 -76.67
N ASP A 95 9.40 -8.51 -76.86
CA ASP A 95 10.35 -8.40 -75.74
C ASP A 95 10.42 -6.99 -75.15
N LYS A 96 10.21 -5.94 -75.96
CA LYS A 96 10.03 -4.57 -75.46
C LYS A 96 8.72 -4.42 -74.69
N GLU A 97 7.63 -4.99 -75.17
CA GLU A 97 6.33 -4.99 -74.48
C GLU A 97 6.40 -5.74 -73.14
N LYS A 98 7.10 -6.88 -73.08
CA LYS A 98 7.36 -7.59 -71.81
C LYS A 98 8.15 -6.71 -70.84
N ASN A 99 9.24 -6.07 -71.27
CA ASN A 99 9.99 -5.15 -70.42
C ASN A 99 9.15 -3.97 -69.94
N ILE A 100 8.30 -3.40 -70.81
CA ILE A 100 7.36 -2.34 -70.42
C ILE A 100 6.36 -2.85 -69.38
N ALA A 101 5.82 -4.07 -69.54
CA ALA A 101 4.91 -4.67 -68.56
C ALA A 101 5.58 -4.96 -67.21
N PHE A 102 6.83 -5.43 -67.22
CA PHE A 102 7.62 -5.62 -65.99
C PHE A 102 7.87 -4.31 -65.26
N LEU A 103 8.26 -3.25 -65.98
CA LEU A 103 8.48 -1.92 -65.40
C LEU A 103 7.19 -1.31 -64.85
N LEU A 104 6.05 -1.49 -65.53
CA LEU A 104 4.74 -1.06 -65.02
C LEU A 104 4.36 -1.81 -63.74
N ASN A 105 4.57 -3.12 -63.69
CA ASN A 105 4.31 -3.93 -62.51
C ASN A 105 5.20 -3.51 -61.34
N GLU A 106 6.50 -3.30 -61.58
CA GLU A 106 7.43 -2.80 -60.58
C GLU A 106 7.02 -1.40 -60.07
N LEU A 107 6.57 -0.53 -60.97
CA LEU A 107 6.08 0.81 -60.63
C LEU A 107 4.79 0.75 -59.81
N ASP A 108 3.89 -0.20 -60.09
CA ASP A 108 2.68 -0.42 -59.30
C ASP A 108 3.00 -1.00 -57.91
N VAL A 109 3.99 -1.90 -57.81
CA VAL A 109 4.51 -2.38 -56.51
C VAL A 109 5.13 -1.23 -55.71
N LEU A 110 5.91 -0.35 -56.35
CA LEU A 110 6.49 0.82 -55.70
C LEU A 110 5.42 1.81 -55.25
N ARG A 111 4.38 2.05 -56.04
CA ARG A 111 3.22 2.88 -55.65
C ARG A 111 2.49 2.29 -54.45
N ALA A 112 2.24 0.98 -54.44
CA ALA A 112 1.60 0.29 -53.33
C ALA A 112 2.44 0.39 -52.05
N ASN A 113 3.76 0.21 -52.16
CA ASN A 113 4.69 0.35 -51.04
C ASN A 113 4.75 1.78 -50.51
N ASN A 114 4.80 2.78 -51.39
CA ASN A 114 4.81 4.19 -50.98
C ASN A 114 3.50 4.56 -50.25
N LYS A 115 2.35 4.12 -50.78
CA LYS A 115 1.05 4.29 -50.11
C LYS A 115 1.04 3.65 -48.72
N LYS A 116 1.55 2.42 -48.59
CA LYS A 116 1.64 1.71 -47.31
C LYS A 116 2.54 2.44 -46.31
N LEU A 117 3.68 2.97 -46.75
CA LEU A 117 4.57 3.77 -45.91
C LEU A 117 3.90 5.08 -45.48
N GLN A 118 3.14 5.72 -46.36
CA GLN A 118 2.42 6.94 -46.03
C GLN A 118 1.27 6.70 -45.04
N ASP A 119 0.56 5.59 -45.18
CA ASP A 119 -0.46 5.16 -44.21
C ASP A 119 0.18 4.88 -42.84
N GLN A 120 1.31 4.15 -42.80
CA GLN A 120 2.08 3.90 -41.58
C GLN A 120 2.60 5.18 -40.93
N LEU A 121 3.07 6.15 -41.71
CA LEU A 121 3.51 7.45 -41.21
C LEU A 121 2.34 8.19 -40.55
N SER A 122 1.18 8.20 -41.21
CA SER A 122 -0.03 8.85 -40.69
C SER A 122 -0.55 8.20 -39.41
N GLU A 123 -0.39 6.88 -39.28
CA GLU A 123 -0.75 6.14 -38.08
C GLU A 123 0.20 6.46 -36.92
N LYS A 124 1.51 6.47 -37.17
CA LYS A 124 2.50 6.88 -36.16
C LYS A 124 2.36 8.34 -35.74
N ASP A 125 1.99 9.24 -36.64
CA ASP A 125 1.68 10.63 -36.28
C ASP A 125 0.46 10.75 -35.36
N LYS A 126 -0.57 9.92 -35.57
CA LYS A 126 -1.74 9.86 -34.67
C LYS A 126 -1.37 9.29 -33.31
N GLU A 127 -0.55 8.24 -33.28
CA GLU A 127 -0.05 7.61 -32.04
C GLU A 127 0.80 8.61 -31.24
N LEU A 128 1.70 9.34 -31.89
CA LEU A 128 2.55 10.35 -31.25
C LEU A 128 1.71 11.49 -30.66
N LYS A 129 0.69 11.98 -31.38
CA LYS A 129 -0.25 12.98 -30.86
C LYS A 129 -1.02 12.49 -29.63
N ARG A 130 -1.43 11.22 -29.63
CA ARG A 130 -2.11 10.61 -28.47
C ARG A 130 -1.17 10.54 -27.26
N LEU A 131 0.04 10.01 -27.44
CA LEU A 131 1.04 9.93 -26.37
C LEU A 131 1.40 11.32 -25.80
N LYS A 132 1.48 12.34 -26.65
CA LYS A 132 1.72 13.72 -26.20
C LYS A 132 0.59 14.24 -25.31
N LEU A 133 -0.67 14.01 -25.69
CA LEU A 133 -1.82 14.40 -24.87
C LEU A 133 -1.87 13.62 -23.54
N ASP A 134 -1.57 12.32 -23.56
CA ASP A 134 -1.52 11.51 -22.34
C ASP A 134 -0.43 12.00 -21.37
N LEU A 135 0.73 12.41 -21.90
CA LEU A 135 1.83 12.96 -21.10
C LEU A 135 1.45 14.31 -20.47
N GLU A 136 0.83 15.21 -21.24
CA GLU A 136 0.37 16.52 -20.74
C GLU A 136 -0.75 16.37 -19.71
N LEU A 137 -1.63 15.38 -19.88
CA LEU A 137 -2.64 15.02 -18.88
C LEU A 137 -2.00 14.48 -17.59
N GLN A 138 -0.98 13.63 -17.69
CA GLN A 138 -0.24 13.12 -16.53
C GLN A 138 0.48 14.25 -15.78
N GLU A 139 1.10 15.19 -16.50
CA GLU A 139 1.77 16.36 -15.92
C GLU A 139 0.76 17.24 -15.16
N SER A 140 -0.38 17.55 -15.77
CA SER A 140 -1.47 18.30 -15.12
C SER A 140 -2.00 17.61 -13.85
N VAL A 141 -2.17 16.28 -13.87
CA VAL A 141 -2.59 15.51 -12.68
C VAL A 141 -1.52 15.53 -11.60
N ALA A 142 -0.24 15.46 -11.96
CA ALA A 142 0.86 15.54 -11.00
C ALA A 142 0.93 16.93 -10.35
N GLU A 143 0.79 18.00 -11.12
CA GLU A 143 0.74 19.37 -10.62
C GLU A 143 -0.45 19.60 -9.67
N ALA A 144 -1.65 19.13 -10.03
CA ALA A 144 -2.83 19.23 -9.17
C ALA A 144 -2.62 18.52 -7.82
N LYS A 145 -2.01 17.32 -7.82
CA LYS A 145 -1.67 16.59 -6.58
C LYS A 145 -0.64 17.32 -5.73
N ILE A 146 0.33 17.98 -6.36
CA ILE A 146 1.32 18.79 -5.63
C ILE A 146 0.63 20.02 -5.00
N ALA A 147 -0.25 20.69 -5.75
CA ALA A 147 -1.01 21.84 -5.25
C ALA A 147 -1.94 21.47 -4.09
N GLU A 148 -2.65 20.33 -4.18
CA GLU A 148 -3.50 19.82 -3.10
C GLU A 148 -2.70 19.53 -1.83
N LYS A 149 -1.55 18.86 -1.96
CA LYS A 149 -0.65 18.61 -0.82
C LYS A 149 -0.12 19.90 -0.23
N ALA A 150 0.29 20.86 -1.07
CA ALA A 150 0.76 22.16 -0.62
C ALA A 150 -0.35 22.91 0.15
N ALA A 151 -1.58 22.95 -0.37
CA ALA A 151 -2.72 23.55 0.31
C ALA A 151 -3.00 22.87 1.66
N GLY A 152 -2.96 21.53 1.73
CA GLY A 152 -3.12 20.78 2.97
C GLY A 152 -2.04 21.11 4.00
N THR A 153 -0.78 21.26 3.59
CA THR A 153 0.31 21.65 4.49
C THR A 153 0.16 23.09 5.01
N VAL A 154 -0.31 24.02 4.17
CA VAL A 154 -0.55 25.41 4.58
C VAL A 154 -1.68 25.47 5.62
N ALA A 155 -2.80 24.79 5.38
CA ALA A 155 -3.91 24.74 6.33
C ALA A 155 -3.49 24.17 7.70
N LEU A 156 -2.67 23.11 7.71
CA LEU A 156 -2.15 22.54 8.96
C LEU A 156 -1.19 23.49 9.68
N VAL A 157 -0.37 24.25 8.95
CA VAL A 157 0.51 25.28 9.53
C VAL A 157 -0.32 26.42 10.14
N GLU A 158 -1.39 26.85 9.49
CA GLU A 158 -2.31 27.87 10.04
C GLU A 158 -3.00 27.40 11.32
N GLU A 159 -3.45 26.14 11.38
CA GLU A 159 -4.04 25.56 12.59
C GLU A 159 -3.05 25.52 13.75
N ILE A 160 -1.80 25.10 13.50
CA ILE A 160 -0.73 25.12 14.50
C ILE A 160 -0.49 26.55 14.99
N HIS A 161 -0.45 27.54 14.09
CA HIS A 161 -0.28 28.94 14.48
C HIS A 161 -1.45 29.47 15.32
N SER A 162 -2.70 29.12 14.98
CA SER A 162 -3.88 29.52 15.75
C SER A 162 -3.86 28.90 17.15
N THR A 163 -3.59 27.60 17.25
CA THR A 163 -3.52 26.92 18.57
C THR A 163 -2.40 27.46 19.45
N GLN A 164 -1.26 27.85 18.85
CA GLN A 164 -0.17 28.49 19.58
C GLN A 164 -0.55 29.89 20.07
N HIS A 165 -1.23 30.68 19.24
CA HIS A 165 -1.74 31.99 19.63
C HIS A 165 -2.69 31.88 20.84
N ASP A 166 -3.65 30.96 20.78
CA ASP A 166 -4.62 30.73 21.87
C ASP A 166 -3.93 30.29 23.17
N HIS A 167 -2.90 29.45 23.07
CA HIS A 167 -2.07 29.04 24.20
C HIS A 167 -1.34 30.24 24.83
N ASP A 168 -0.73 31.09 24.02
CA ASP A 168 0.04 32.25 24.50
C ASP A 168 -0.90 33.30 25.12
N GLU A 169 -2.08 33.50 24.56
CA GLU A 169 -3.14 34.34 25.14
C GLU A 169 -3.60 33.80 26.51
N ALA A 170 -3.82 32.49 26.62
CA ALA A 170 -4.18 31.87 27.89
C ALA A 170 -3.09 32.02 28.97
N ILE A 171 -1.81 31.89 28.59
CA ILE A 171 -0.69 32.15 29.50
C ILE A 171 -0.68 33.61 29.96
N MET A 172 -0.84 34.56 29.03
CA MET A 172 -0.86 35.98 29.35
C MET A 172 -2.03 36.35 30.27
N ALA A 173 -3.21 35.78 30.05
CA ALA A 173 -4.36 35.95 30.93
C ALA A 173 -4.08 35.42 32.35
N ARG A 174 -3.47 34.24 32.45
CA ARG A 174 -3.12 33.64 33.75
C ARG A 174 -2.07 34.45 34.51
N LEU A 175 -1.06 34.97 33.82
CA LEU A 175 -0.05 35.86 34.42
C LEU A 175 -0.64 37.17 34.92
N LYS A 176 -1.60 37.76 34.18
CA LYS A 176 -2.32 38.96 34.61
C LYS A 176 -3.11 38.70 35.89
N LEU A 177 -3.90 37.62 35.93
CA LEU A 177 -4.67 37.23 37.12
C LEU A 177 -3.76 37.02 38.33
N ALA A 178 -2.65 36.28 38.19
CA ALA A 178 -1.70 36.09 39.28
C ALA A 178 -1.08 37.40 39.78
N SER A 179 -0.90 38.38 38.88
CA SER A 179 -0.41 39.71 39.25
C SER A 179 -1.47 40.53 39.97
N GLU A 180 -2.73 40.46 39.55
CA GLU A 180 -3.88 41.09 40.20
C GLU A 180 -4.10 40.53 41.61
N GLU A 181 -4.12 39.20 41.75
CA GLU A 181 -4.24 38.51 43.05
C GLU A 181 -3.13 38.93 44.02
N ARG A 182 -1.87 38.96 43.55
CA ARG A 182 -0.73 39.46 44.35
C ARG A 182 -0.92 40.91 44.78
N ASN A 183 -1.39 41.77 43.88
CA ASN A 183 -1.59 43.18 44.18
C ASN A 183 -2.72 43.36 45.21
N ASP A 184 -3.78 42.57 45.13
CA ASP A 184 -4.88 42.61 46.09
C ASP A 184 -4.47 42.10 47.48
N VAL A 185 -3.66 41.04 47.55
CA VAL A 185 -3.03 40.62 48.82
C VAL A 185 -2.14 41.73 49.37
N CYS A 186 -1.33 42.39 48.54
CA CYS A 186 -0.48 43.49 48.99
C CYS A 186 -1.31 44.67 49.53
N LYS A 187 -2.45 44.99 48.92
CA LYS A 187 -3.39 46.00 49.44
C LYS A 187 -3.96 45.57 50.80
N GLN A 188 -4.38 44.33 50.96
CA GLN A 188 -4.92 43.82 52.23
C GLN A 188 -3.88 43.87 53.35
N VAL A 189 -2.64 43.46 53.07
CA VAL A 189 -1.54 43.55 54.05
C VAL A 189 -1.32 44.99 54.51
N ARG A 190 -1.26 45.96 53.58
CA ARG A 190 -1.11 47.38 53.93
C ARG A 190 -2.27 47.92 54.78
N LEU A 191 -3.50 47.47 54.52
CA LEU A 191 -4.67 47.87 55.33
C LEU A 191 -4.61 47.32 56.75
N LEU A 192 -4.02 46.14 56.96
CA LEU A 192 -3.83 45.54 58.28
C LEU A 192 -2.61 46.12 59.02
N GLU A 193 -1.59 46.57 58.32
CA GLU A 193 -0.41 47.22 58.90
C GLU A 193 -0.74 48.62 59.47
N GLN A 194 -1.56 49.42 58.79
CA GLN A 194 -1.95 50.78 59.23
C GLN A 194 -2.50 50.87 60.68
N PRO A 195 -3.46 50.02 61.11
CA PRO A 195 -3.95 50.05 62.49
C PRO A 195 -2.92 49.55 63.51
N LEU A 196 -2.01 48.65 63.12
CA LEU A 196 -0.95 48.14 64.00
C LEU A 196 0.04 49.25 64.37
N GLU A 197 0.41 50.07 63.38
CA GLU A 197 1.30 51.23 63.53
C GLU A 197 0.67 52.31 64.44
N THR A 198 -0.67 52.44 64.45
CA THR A 198 -1.37 53.33 65.40
C THR A 198 -1.53 52.78 66.82
N LEU A 199 -1.41 51.45 67.03
CA LEU A 199 -1.59 50.79 68.33
C LEU A 199 -0.32 50.75 69.18
N GLU A 200 0.86 51.01 68.61
CA GLU A 200 2.16 51.00 69.32
C GLU A 200 2.29 52.13 70.39
N ASN A 201 1.29 53.00 70.53
CA ASN A 201 1.32 54.21 71.36
C ASN A 201 0.41 54.20 72.62
N ILE A 202 -0.13 53.05 73.07
CA ILE A 202 -0.95 52.96 74.28
C ILE A 202 -0.23 52.12 75.35
N ASN A 203 -0.04 52.69 76.55
CA ASN A 203 0.51 52.00 77.73
C ASN A 203 -0.27 50.70 78.03
N PRO A 204 0.34 49.51 77.87
CA PRO A 204 -0.37 48.23 77.97
C PRO A 204 -0.66 47.80 79.42
N GLU A 205 0.13 48.28 80.39
CA GLU A 205 0.14 47.74 81.76
C GLU A 205 -1.14 48.03 82.57
N GLU A 206 -1.90 49.09 82.23
CA GLU A 206 -3.17 49.42 82.91
C GLU A 206 -4.43 48.85 82.23
N ASN A 207 -4.36 48.44 80.96
CA ASN A 207 -5.51 47.89 80.23
C ASN A 207 -5.71 46.38 80.48
N ASP A 208 -4.62 45.65 80.77
CA ASP A 208 -4.64 44.19 80.96
C ASP A 208 -5.01 43.75 82.38
N MET A 209 -4.98 44.66 83.36
CA MET A 209 -5.39 44.33 84.73
C MET A 209 -6.87 43.93 84.76
N THR A 210 -7.17 42.82 85.44
CA THR A 210 -8.57 42.40 85.59
C THR A 210 -9.33 43.38 86.50
N LEU A 211 -10.66 43.47 86.33
CA LEU A 211 -11.49 44.31 87.23
C LEU A 211 -11.28 43.91 88.70
N GLN A 212 -11.06 42.61 88.95
CA GLN A 212 -10.77 42.07 90.27
C GLN A 212 -9.43 42.57 90.83
N GLU A 213 -8.38 42.64 90.01
CA GLU A 213 -7.08 43.20 90.42
C GLU A 213 -7.17 44.69 90.74
N LEU A 214 -7.90 45.47 89.93
CA LEU A 214 -8.13 46.89 90.19
C LEU A 214 -8.91 47.11 91.50
N LEU A 215 -9.93 46.30 91.77
CA LEU A 215 -10.69 46.34 93.02
C LEU A 215 -9.83 45.92 94.22
N ASN A 216 -9.02 44.86 94.10
CA ASN A 216 -8.07 44.45 95.14
C ASN A 216 -7.03 45.54 95.43
N ARG A 217 -6.56 46.25 94.41
CA ARG A 217 -5.62 47.37 94.54
C ARG A 217 -6.25 48.59 95.20
N ILE A 218 -7.55 48.81 95.05
CA ILE A 218 -8.29 49.81 95.83
C ILE A 218 -8.42 49.37 97.29
N ASN A 219 -8.78 48.10 97.52
CA ASN A 219 -8.99 47.57 98.87
C ASN A 219 -7.70 47.56 99.71
N ASN A 220 -6.55 47.36 99.07
CA ASN A 220 -5.24 47.32 99.71
C ASN A 220 -4.45 48.64 99.59
N ALA A 221 -5.09 49.74 99.18
CA ALA A 221 -4.40 51.02 99.01
C ALA A 221 -4.24 51.77 100.33
N ASP A 222 -3.00 52.00 100.75
CA ASP A 222 -2.66 52.69 102.01
C ASP A 222 -2.88 54.22 101.96
N THR A 223 -3.21 54.77 100.77
CA THR A 223 -3.44 56.21 100.59
C THR A 223 -4.68 56.50 99.76
N GLY A 224 -5.43 57.55 100.13
CA GLY A 224 -6.57 58.03 99.36
C GLY A 224 -6.21 58.48 97.94
N MET A 225 -4.94 58.86 97.70
CA MET A 225 -4.42 59.13 96.36
C MET A 225 -4.36 57.87 95.49
N ALA A 226 -3.90 56.74 96.02
CA ALA A 226 -3.86 55.47 95.30
C ALA A 226 -5.27 54.95 94.99
N ILE A 227 -6.21 55.07 95.94
CA ILE A 227 -7.63 54.74 95.72
C ILE A 227 -8.21 55.57 94.56
N ARG A 228 -7.98 56.90 94.56
CA ARG A 228 -8.50 57.77 93.49
C ARG A 228 -7.93 57.44 92.11
N ARG A 229 -6.63 57.15 92.01
CA ARG A 229 -6.00 56.77 90.73
C ARG A 229 -6.58 55.47 90.18
N THR A 230 -6.64 54.42 90.99
CA THR A 230 -7.21 53.14 90.57
C THR A 230 -8.72 53.26 90.29
N GLY A 231 -9.45 54.05 91.08
CA GLY A 231 -10.86 54.35 90.84
C GLY A 231 -11.10 55.08 89.51
N ALA A 232 -10.23 56.02 89.13
CA ALA A 232 -10.32 56.70 87.84
C ALA A 232 -10.14 55.73 86.65
N ILE A 233 -9.22 54.76 86.77
CA ILE A 233 -9.01 53.71 85.76
C ILE A 233 -10.27 52.84 85.60
N ILE A 234 -10.90 52.42 86.72
CA ILE A 234 -12.14 51.63 86.67
C ILE A 234 -13.28 52.41 86.00
N VAL A 235 -13.48 53.68 86.38
CA VAL A 235 -14.51 54.55 85.80
C VAL A 235 -14.28 54.75 84.30
N ASP A 236 -13.04 55.02 83.89
CA ASP A 236 -12.69 55.16 82.48
C ASP A 236 -12.95 53.86 81.71
N ARG A 237 -12.60 52.70 82.27
CA ARG A 237 -12.88 51.39 81.65
C ARG A 237 -14.38 51.13 81.50
N ILE A 238 -15.18 51.44 82.51
CA ILE A 238 -16.66 51.31 82.43
C ILE A 238 -17.20 52.23 81.33
N TYR A 239 -16.74 53.49 81.30
CA TYR A 239 -17.17 54.45 80.30
C TYR A 239 -16.80 54.02 78.88
N ARG A 240 -15.55 53.58 78.65
CA ARG A 240 -15.09 53.05 77.36
C ARG A 240 -15.89 51.82 76.92
N THR A 241 -16.14 50.89 77.84
CA THR A 241 -16.94 49.69 77.55
C THR A 241 -18.38 50.05 77.16
N GLN A 242 -19.01 50.98 77.89
CA GLN A 242 -20.36 51.46 77.54
C GLN A 242 -20.39 52.20 76.20
N LYS A 243 -19.38 53.03 75.94
CA LYS A 243 -19.23 53.74 74.65
C LYS A 243 -19.05 52.76 73.50
N GLN A 244 -18.22 51.73 73.67
CA GLN A 244 -17.99 50.69 72.68
C GLN A 244 -19.27 49.88 72.43
N LYS A 245 -20.01 49.47 73.47
CA LYS A 245 -21.31 48.80 73.30
C LYS A 245 -22.29 49.64 72.49
N LYS A 246 -22.43 50.94 72.81
CA LYS A 246 -23.29 51.85 72.04
C LYS A 246 -22.84 51.99 70.58
N LYS A 247 -21.53 52.04 70.34
CA LYS A 247 -20.96 52.12 69.00
C LYS A 247 -21.26 50.84 68.19
N ILE A 248 -21.01 49.66 68.77
CA ILE A 248 -21.30 48.38 68.15
C ILE A 248 -22.79 48.27 67.80
N THR A 249 -23.69 48.57 68.75
CA THR A 249 -25.13 48.51 68.48
C THR A 249 -25.57 49.49 67.39
N ALA A 250 -24.98 50.69 67.32
CA ALA A 250 -25.28 51.63 66.25
C ALA A 250 -24.76 51.13 64.88
N GLU A 251 -23.55 50.57 64.84
CA GLU A 251 -22.97 49.97 63.63
C GLU A 251 -23.79 48.76 63.16
N GLU A 252 -24.23 47.88 64.07
CA GLU A 252 -25.11 46.75 63.77
C GLU A 252 -26.47 47.21 63.20
N ILE A 253 -27.10 48.22 63.82
CA ILE A 253 -28.36 48.77 63.33
C ILE A 253 -28.18 49.38 61.94
N ASN A 254 -27.09 50.12 61.71
CA ASN A 254 -26.80 50.71 60.41
C ASN A 254 -26.55 49.65 59.33
N ALA A 255 -25.77 48.61 59.63
CA ALA A 255 -25.53 47.50 58.71
C ALA A 255 -26.84 46.80 58.31
N LEU A 256 -27.73 46.55 59.28
CA LEU A 256 -29.06 45.98 58.99
C LEU A 256 -29.93 46.90 58.12
N ILE A 257 -29.84 48.21 58.30
CA ILE A 257 -30.54 49.19 57.45
C ILE A 257 -29.99 49.17 56.03
N GLU A 258 -28.66 49.15 55.87
CA GLU A 258 -28.01 49.09 54.56
C GLU A 258 -28.34 47.79 53.82
N GLU A 259 -28.30 46.64 54.49
CA GLU A 259 -28.71 45.34 53.92
C GLU A 259 -30.18 45.36 53.48
N ARG A 260 -31.07 45.86 54.34
CA ARG A 260 -32.50 46.01 54.00
C ARG A 260 -32.67 46.88 52.75
N ASP A 261 -32.00 48.01 52.68
CA ASP A 261 -32.14 48.96 51.57
C ASP A 261 -31.54 48.40 50.27
N ALA A 262 -30.44 47.64 50.37
CA ALA A 262 -29.86 46.92 49.23
C ALA A 262 -30.83 45.86 48.67
N VAL A 263 -31.45 45.08 49.54
CA VAL A 263 -32.46 44.08 49.14
C VAL A 263 -33.68 44.77 48.54
N LEU A 264 -34.20 45.84 49.15
CA LEU A 264 -35.31 46.60 48.59
C LEU A 264 -34.98 47.19 47.21
N ALA A 265 -33.76 47.67 47.01
CA ALA A 265 -33.30 48.17 45.71
C ALA A 265 -33.17 47.03 44.68
N GLN A 266 -32.77 45.82 45.09
CA GLN A 266 -32.79 44.64 44.21
C GLN A 266 -34.22 44.22 43.86
N CYS A 267 -35.13 44.16 44.83
CA CYS A 267 -36.54 43.85 44.58
C CYS A 267 -37.17 44.83 43.58
N LYS A 268 -36.97 46.14 43.78
CA LYS A 268 -37.49 47.17 42.86
C LYS A 268 -36.92 47.02 41.44
N ARG A 269 -35.63 46.69 41.30
CA ARG A 269 -35.01 46.44 39.99
C ARG A 269 -35.60 45.21 39.31
N LEU A 270 -35.71 44.10 40.03
CA LEU A 270 -36.29 42.87 39.50
C LEU A 270 -37.77 43.05 39.11
N GLU A 271 -38.54 43.81 39.89
CA GLU A 271 -39.91 44.17 39.54
C GLU A 271 -39.98 44.97 38.22
N GLN A 272 -39.10 45.94 38.04
CA GLN A 272 -39.01 46.73 36.80
C GLN A 272 -38.58 45.88 35.59
N GLU A 273 -37.59 45.01 35.75
CA GLU A 273 -37.15 44.07 34.71
C GLU A 273 -38.28 43.12 34.32
N LEU A 274 -39.03 42.62 35.29
CA LEU A 274 -40.19 41.75 35.05
C LEU A 274 -41.28 42.50 34.27
N HIS A 275 -41.57 43.75 34.65
CA HIS A 275 -42.49 44.60 33.88
C HIS A 275 -41.99 44.83 32.45
N HIS A 276 -40.72 45.17 32.27
CA HIS A 276 -40.13 45.38 30.96
C HIS A 276 -40.18 44.12 30.08
N MET A 277 -39.85 42.95 30.63
CA MET A 277 -39.93 41.67 29.91
C MET A 277 -41.37 41.30 29.56
N LYS A 278 -42.34 41.60 30.42
CA LYS A 278 -43.77 41.39 30.12
C LYS A 278 -44.23 42.30 28.97
N GLU A 279 -43.86 43.58 29.00
CA GLU A 279 -44.16 44.53 27.92
C GLU A 279 -43.47 44.15 26.60
N GLN A 280 -42.20 43.72 26.64
CA GLN A 280 -41.47 43.25 25.47
C GLN A 280 -42.10 41.98 24.87
N ASN A 281 -42.52 41.04 25.70
CA ASN A 281 -43.22 39.84 25.23
C ASN A 281 -44.61 40.15 24.67
N GLN A 282 -45.34 41.08 25.28
CA GLN A 282 -46.66 41.49 24.81
C GLN A 282 -46.57 42.29 23.49
N THR A 283 -45.57 43.15 23.35
CA THR A 283 -45.29 43.88 22.09
C THR A 283 -44.75 42.96 20.98
N SER A 284 -43.98 41.91 21.33
CA SER A 284 -43.51 40.87 20.40
C SER A 284 -44.63 39.92 19.96
N ALA A 285 -45.54 39.55 20.86
CA ALA A 285 -46.70 38.71 20.56
C ALA A 285 -47.76 39.43 19.72
N ASN A 286 -47.91 40.75 19.88
CA ASN A 286 -48.85 41.57 19.10
C ASN A 286 -48.33 41.96 17.71
N ASN A 287 -47.11 41.57 17.35
CA ASN A 287 -46.52 41.90 16.05
C ASN A 287 -46.46 40.64 15.15
N PRO A 288 -47.45 40.42 14.25
CA PRO A 288 -47.57 39.17 13.48
C PRO A 288 -46.34 38.89 12.61
N ARG A 289 -45.53 39.90 12.27
CA ARG A 289 -44.28 39.74 11.52
C ARG A 289 -43.20 38.94 12.26
N HIS A 290 -43.12 39.03 13.60
CA HIS A 290 -42.05 38.39 14.37
C HIS A 290 -42.27 36.88 14.52
N LEU A 291 -43.52 36.44 14.72
CA LEU A 291 -43.89 35.03 14.73
C LEU A 291 -43.63 34.37 13.36
N THR A 292 -43.94 35.06 12.26
CA THR A 292 -43.65 34.56 10.90
C THR A 292 -42.15 34.51 10.59
N ALA A 293 -41.36 35.50 11.04
CA ALA A 293 -39.91 35.50 10.85
C ALA A 293 -39.22 34.35 11.60
N LYS A 294 -39.59 34.11 12.86
CA LYS A 294 -39.06 32.98 13.65
C LYS A 294 -39.44 31.63 13.04
N ASN A 295 -40.70 31.48 12.59
CA ASN A 295 -41.17 30.27 11.91
C ASN A 295 -40.46 30.04 10.57
N ASN A 296 -40.19 31.10 9.80
CA ASN A 296 -39.44 31.01 8.55
C ASN A 296 -37.97 30.62 8.79
N GLN A 297 -37.33 31.13 9.86
CA GLN A 297 -35.98 30.73 10.24
C GLN A 297 -35.92 29.26 10.67
N GLU A 298 -36.90 28.79 11.43
CA GLU A 298 -37.01 27.38 11.82
C GLU A 298 -37.21 26.47 10.60
N ARG A 299 -38.04 26.89 9.63
CA ARG A 299 -38.23 26.17 8.37
C ARG A 299 -36.94 26.09 7.55
N ALA A 300 -36.21 27.20 7.43
CA ALA A 300 -34.94 27.25 6.70
C ALA A 300 -33.87 26.33 7.33
N LEU A 301 -33.80 26.28 8.66
CA LEU A 301 -32.89 25.36 9.36
C LEU A 301 -33.28 23.89 9.13
N LYS A 302 -34.57 23.59 9.12
CA LYS A 302 -35.08 22.24 8.85
C LYS A 302 -34.81 21.79 7.41
N GLU A 303 -34.99 22.69 6.44
CA GLU A 303 -34.65 22.44 5.03
C GLU A 303 -33.15 22.19 4.86
N LYS A 304 -32.29 22.97 5.51
CA LYS A 304 -30.83 22.76 5.48
C LYS A 304 -30.43 21.41 6.08
N MET A 305 -31.02 21.03 7.21
CA MET A 305 -30.82 19.71 7.83
C MET A 305 -31.19 18.57 6.87
N LEU A 306 -32.32 18.70 6.18
CA LEU A 306 -32.82 17.68 5.26
C LEU A 306 -31.95 17.58 4.00
N ALA A 307 -31.49 18.72 3.46
CA ALA A 307 -30.53 18.75 2.34
C ALA A 307 -29.21 18.07 2.70
N MET A 308 -28.62 18.38 3.87
CA MET A 308 -27.40 17.73 4.34
C MET A 308 -27.58 16.21 4.53
N GLN A 309 -28.76 15.77 5.01
CA GLN A 309 -29.06 14.35 5.15
C GLN A 309 -29.15 13.66 3.78
N GLN A 310 -29.78 14.28 2.79
CA GLN A 310 -29.86 13.76 1.42
C GLN A 310 -28.48 13.68 0.76
N GLU A 311 -27.65 14.70 0.91
CA GLU A 311 -26.26 14.71 0.41
C GLU A 311 -25.43 13.59 1.05
N ARG A 312 -25.57 13.39 2.37
CA ARG A 312 -24.92 12.29 3.09
C ARG A 312 -25.38 10.92 2.56
N GLU A 313 -26.67 10.73 2.34
CA GLU A 313 -27.21 9.47 1.80
C GLU A 313 -26.72 9.21 0.37
N ALA A 314 -26.65 10.23 -0.48
CA ALA A 314 -26.09 10.12 -1.82
C ALA A 314 -24.61 9.74 -1.80
N ALA A 315 -23.81 10.35 -0.92
CA ALA A 315 -22.40 9.99 -0.74
C ALA A 315 -22.23 8.53 -0.26
N ILE A 316 -23.05 8.08 0.69
CA ILE A 316 -23.04 6.69 1.16
C ILE A 316 -23.36 5.72 0.01
N HIS A 317 -24.33 6.05 -0.85
CA HIS A 317 -24.64 5.23 -2.02
C HIS A 317 -23.46 5.16 -2.99
N GLN A 318 -22.78 6.28 -3.25
CA GLN A 318 -21.58 6.30 -4.09
C GLN A 318 -20.44 5.45 -3.51
N PHE A 319 -20.21 5.52 -2.19
CA PHE A 319 -19.21 4.68 -1.54
C PHE A 319 -19.50 3.19 -1.67
N LYS A 320 -20.77 2.77 -1.52
CA LYS A 320 -21.16 1.36 -1.72
C LYS A 320 -20.91 0.89 -3.16
N SER A 321 -21.27 1.70 -4.16
CA SER A 321 -20.99 1.39 -5.56
C SER A 321 -19.50 1.22 -5.82
N LEU A 322 -18.66 2.12 -5.28
CA LEU A 322 -17.21 2.04 -5.43
C LEU A 322 -16.63 0.81 -4.72
N GLU A 323 -17.18 0.43 -3.57
CA GLU A 323 -16.78 -0.78 -2.85
C GLU A 323 -17.07 -2.05 -3.67
N GLU A 324 -18.25 -2.13 -4.31
CA GLU A 324 -18.61 -3.24 -5.20
C GLU A 324 -17.68 -3.32 -6.43
N GLU A 325 -17.33 -2.18 -7.02
CA GLU A 325 -16.35 -2.11 -8.12
C GLU A 325 -14.97 -2.59 -7.67
N LEU A 326 -14.50 -2.17 -6.49
CA LEU A 326 -13.22 -2.63 -5.93
C LEU A 326 -13.21 -4.13 -5.67
N GLN A 327 -14.30 -4.68 -5.13
CA GLN A 327 -14.43 -6.12 -4.94
C GLN A 327 -14.40 -6.87 -6.27
N THR A 328 -15.10 -6.34 -7.28
CA THR A 328 -15.11 -6.89 -8.64
C THR A 328 -13.70 -6.90 -9.24
N LEU A 329 -12.99 -5.77 -9.17
CA LEU A 329 -11.60 -5.66 -9.63
C LEU A 329 -10.67 -6.64 -8.90
N ARG A 330 -10.87 -6.84 -7.60
CA ARG A 330 -10.08 -7.79 -6.81
C ARG A 330 -10.29 -9.23 -7.28
N ILE A 331 -11.54 -9.61 -7.59
CA ILE A 331 -11.86 -10.93 -8.15
C ILE A 331 -11.20 -11.08 -9.53
N TYR A 332 -11.34 -10.08 -10.41
CA TYR A 332 -10.71 -10.11 -11.74
C TYR A 332 -9.19 -10.24 -11.66
N TYR A 333 -8.53 -9.49 -10.77
CA TYR A 333 -7.10 -9.57 -10.57
C TYR A 333 -6.67 -10.96 -10.06
N SER A 334 -7.37 -11.50 -9.07
CA SER A 334 -7.10 -12.83 -8.53
C SER A 334 -7.28 -13.92 -9.59
N LEU A 335 -8.32 -13.81 -10.42
CA LEU A 335 -8.57 -14.74 -11.51
C LEU A 335 -7.47 -14.65 -12.57
N HIS A 336 -7.09 -13.43 -12.99
CA HIS A 336 -5.99 -13.23 -13.93
C HIS A 336 -4.68 -13.82 -13.41
N GLN A 337 -4.39 -13.65 -12.12
CA GLN A 337 -3.21 -14.24 -11.49
C GLN A 337 -3.24 -15.77 -11.53
N ALA A 338 -4.38 -16.39 -11.21
CA ALA A 338 -4.55 -17.84 -11.27
C ALA A 338 -4.40 -18.38 -12.70
N LEU A 339 -5.03 -17.73 -13.69
CA LEU A 339 -4.91 -18.10 -15.11
C LEU A 339 -3.48 -17.95 -15.63
N SER A 340 -2.78 -16.89 -15.23
CA SER A 340 -1.38 -16.70 -15.58
C SER A 340 -0.48 -17.79 -14.96
N GLN A 341 -0.78 -18.22 -13.73
CA GLN A 341 -0.07 -19.33 -13.09
C GLN A 341 -0.35 -20.66 -13.83
N GLU A 342 -1.59 -20.90 -14.25
CA GLU A 342 -1.97 -22.07 -15.04
C GLU A 342 -1.24 -22.10 -16.40
N ALA A 343 -1.18 -20.97 -17.09
CA ALA A 343 -0.45 -20.87 -18.36
C ALA A 343 1.03 -21.25 -18.19
N ASN A 344 1.67 -20.77 -17.13
CA ASN A 344 3.06 -21.12 -16.82
C ASN A 344 3.22 -22.62 -16.51
N LEU A 345 2.32 -23.21 -15.70
CA LEU A 345 2.33 -24.65 -15.43
C LEU A 345 2.12 -25.48 -16.69
N LYS A 346 1.27 -25.02 -17.60
CA LYS A 346 1.03 -25.67 -18.90
C LYS A 346 2.29 -25.65 -19.77
N ASP A 347 3.00 -24.53 -19.82
CA ASP A 347 4.26 -24.43 -20.55
C ASP A 347 5.34 -25.34 -19.96
N GLN A 348 5.44 -25.42 -18.63
CA GLN A 348 6.33 -26.36 -17.96
C GLN A 348 5.96 -27.81 -18.30
N PHE A 349 4.68 -28.17 -18.24
CA PHE A 349 4.20 -29.50 -18.60
C PHE A 349 4.50 -29.85 -20.06
N ASN A 350 4.24 -28.93 -20.98
CA ASN A 350 4.56 -29.11 -22.40
C ASN A 350 6.06 -29.32 -22.62
N SER A 351 6.92 -28.56 -21.92
CA SER A 351 8.38 -28.74 -21.99
C SER A 351 8.82 -30.12 -21.50
N ALA A 352 8.20 -30.63 -20.43
CA ALA A 352 8.46 -31.96 -19.90
C ALA A 352 7.99 -33.05 -20.88
N LEU A 353 6.80 -32.89 -21.48
CA LEU A 353 6.27 -33.80 -22.49
C LEU A 353 7.19 -33.89 -23.71
N VAL A 354 7.62 -32.75 -24.27
CA VAL A 354 8.55 -32.73 -25.41
C VAL A 354 9.86 -33.45 -25.07
N THR A 355 10.32 -33.33 -23.83
CA THR A 355 11.52 -34.03 -23.35
C THR A 355 11.31 -35.55 -23.31
N TYR A 356 10.16 -36.01 -22.79
CA TYR A 356 9.82 -37.43 -22.76
C TYR A 356 9.59 -38.01 -24.15
N GLU A 357 8.91 -37.27 -25.02
CA GLU A 357 8.67 -37.67 -26.42
C GLU A 357 10.00 -37.84 -27.16
N LYS A 358 10.93 -36.89 -27.00
CA LYS A 358 12.29 -37.01 -27.55
C LYS A 358 13.03 -38.24 -27.00
N ALA A 359 12.93 -38.49 -25.70
CA ALA A 359 13.56 -39.66 -25.08
C ALA A 359 12.94 -40.98 -25.58
N LEU A 360 11.63 -41.01 -25.80
CA LEU A 360 10.92 -42.17 -26.34
C LEU A 360 11.30 -42.39 -27.81
N LYS A 361 11.33 -41.33 -28.62
CA LYS A 361 11.71 -41.41 -30.02
C LYS A 361 13.14 -41.94 -30.18
N ASN A 362 14.07 -41.46 -29.36
CA ASN A 362 15.43 -42.00 -29.30
C ASN A 362 15.46 -43.50 -28.97
N LYS A 363 14.61 -43.96 -28.03
CA LYS A 363 14.51 -45.40 -27.72
C LYS A 363 13.94 -46.20 -28.88
N ASP A 364 12.89 -45.70 -29.53
CA ASP A 364 12.30 -46.36 -30.71
C ASP A 364 13.30 -46.45 -31.87
N ASP A 365 14.12 -45.42 -32.08
CA ASP A 365 15.17 -45.43 -33.09
C ASP A 365 16.25 -46.48 -32.76
N ILE A 366 16.64 -46.62 -31.49
CA ILE A 366 17.56 -47.68 -31.02
C ILE A 366 16.94 -49.07 -31.21
N VAL A 367 15.66 -49.25 -30.86
CA VAL A 367 14.97 -50.54 -31.04
C VAL A 367 14.85 -50.89 -32.52
N SER A 368 14.54 -49.92 -33.38
CA SER A 368 14.47 -50.12 -34.83
C SER A 368 15.83 -50.54 -35.40
N MET A 369 16.92 -49.90 -34.95
CA MET A 369 18.29 -50.28 -35.30
C MET A 369 18.61 -51.72 -34.86
N LEU A 370 18.27 -52.10 -33.62
CA LEU A 370 18.50 -53.44 -33.10
C LEU A 370 17.67 -54.50 -33.83
N PHE A 371 16.44 -54.18 -34.21
CA PHE A 371 15.57 -55.07 -34.98
C PHE A 371 16.18 -55.37 -36.35
N LEU A 372 16.65 -54.34 -37.07
CA LEU A 372 17.33 -54.50 -38.36
C LEU A 372 18.60 -55.36 -38.24
N GLN A 373 19.41 -55.13 -37.21
CA GLN A 373 20.59 -55.95 -36.94
C GLN A 373 20.24 -57.42 -36.64
N ASN A 374 19.18 -57.66 -35.87
CA ASN A 374 18.71 -59.02 -35.58
C ASN A 374 18.20 -59.72 -36.85
N GLU A 375 17.43 -59.03 -37.68
CA GLU A 375 17.00 -59.55 -39.00
C GLU A 375 18.21 -59.91 -39.85
N GLU A 376 19.21 -59.04 -39.94
CA GLU A 376 20.45 -59.33 -40.65
C GLU A 376 21.17 -60.58 -40.10
N LEU A 377 21.32 -60.69 -38.78
CA LEU A 377 21.93 -61.88 -38.15
C LEU A 377 21.12 -63.15 -38.41
N VAL A 378 19.79 -63.09 -38.41
CA VAL A 378 18.92 -64.23 -38.74
C VAL A 378 19.13 -64.66 -40.19
N THR A 379 19.22 -63.73 -41.13
CA THR A 379 19.50 -64.06 -42.55
C THR A 379 20.89 -64.70 -42.71
N GLN A 380 21.91 -64.18 -42.02
CA GLN A 380 23.26 -64.77 -42.01
C GLN A 380 23.25 -66.20 -41.44
N LEU A 381 22.53 -66.44 -40.35
CA LEU A 381 22.39 -67.77 -39.75
C LEU A 381 21.65 -68.74 -40.69
N GLN A 382 20.58 -68.31 -41.35
CA GLN A 382 19.86 -69.12 -42.34
C GLN A 382 20.75 -69.47 -43.53
N GLN A 383 21.55 -68.52 -44.02
CA GLN A 383 22.53 -68.76 -45.08
C GLN A 383 23.58 -69.80 -44.64
N MET A 384 24.19 -69.62 -43.46
CA MET A 384 25.15 -70.59 -42.93
C MET A 384 24.54 -71.98 -42.72
N ALA A 385 23.28 -72.05 -42.29
CA ALA A 385 22.56 -73.31 -42.16
C ALA A 385 22.36 -74.00 -43.52
N ALA A 386 21.96 -73.25 -44.55
CA ALA A 386 21.83 -73.77 -45.92
C ALA A 386 23.19 -74.25 -46.47
N GLU A 387 24.26 -73.47 -46.28
CA GLU A 387 25.62 -73.84 -46.65
C GLU A 387 26.07 -75.12 -45.94
N LYS A 388 25.83 -75.24 -44.63
CA LYS A 388 26.10 -76.47 -43.86
C LYS A 388 25.39 -77.67 -44.47
N THR A 389 24.08 -77.58 -44.74
CA THR A 389 23.32 -78.71 -45.33
C THR A 389 23.85 -79.10 -46.71
N SER A 390 24.30 -78.13 -47.52
CA SER A 390 24.92 -78.40 -48.82
C SER A 390 26.26 -79.14 -48.69
N ILE A 391 27.10 -78.73 -47.75
CA ILE A 391 28.38 -79.38 -47.47
C ILE A 391 28.15 -80.81 -46.93
N GLU A 392 27.19 -80.98 -46.02
CA GLU A 392 26.84 -82.28 -45.45
C GLU A 392 26.32 -83.25 -46.52
N LEU A 393 25.51 -82.77 -47.47
CA LEU A 393 25.06 -83.56 -48.63
C LEU A 393 26.23 -83.96 -49.54
N LYS A 394 27.16 -83.04 -49.84
CA LYS A 394 28.38 -83.36 -50.60
C LYS A 394 29.25 -84.38 -49.88
N PHE A 395 29.39 -84.26 -48.56
CA PHE A 395 30.13 -85.22 -47.73
C PHE A 395 29.50 -86.61 -47.81
N GLN A 396 28.18 -86.72 -47.67
CA GLN A 396 27.46 -87.99 -47.80
C GLN A 396 27.70 -88.62 -49.18
N GLN A 397 27.57 -87.85 -50.27
CA GLN A 397 27.84 -88.34 -51.63
C GLN A 397 29.27 -88.87 -51.79
N THR A 398 30.27 -88.18 -51.22
CA THR A 398 31.66 -88.65 -51.26
C THR A 398 31.89 -89.90 -50.40
N SER A 399 31.18 -90.02 -49.27
CA SER A 399 31.23 -91.20 -48.41
C SER A 399 30.62 -92.41 -49.09
N ASP A 400 29.46 -92.27 -49.74
CA ASP A 400 28.80 -93.35 -50.48
C ASP A 400 29.66 -93.80 -51.67
N ALA A 401 30.23 -92.85 -52.43
CA ALA A 401 31.17 -93.15 -53.49
C ALA A 401 32.42 -93.88 -52.98
N LEU A 402 32.94 -93.48 -51.81
CA LEU A 402 34.05 -94.18 -51.15
C LEU A 402 33.63 -95.61 -50.78
N GLN A 403 32.47 -95.81 -50.15
CA GLN A 403 31.97 -97.14 -49.80
C GLN A 403 31.85 -98.03 -51.05
N ASP A 404 31.24 -97.54 -52.14
CA ASP A 404 31.14 -98.27 -53.41
C ASP A 404 32.52 -98.72 -53.95
N THR A 405 33.52 -97.84 -53.87
CA THR A 405 34.89 -98.19 -54.29
C THR A 405 35.52 -99.21 -53.35
N THR A 406 35.30 -99.11 -52.04
CA THR A 406 35.79 -100.10 -51.07
C THR A 406 35.11 -101.46 -51.26
N GLU A 407 33.81 -101.51 -51.57
CA GLU A 407 33.11 -102.76 -51.88
C GLU A 407 33.63 -103.39 -53.17
N LYS A 408 33.89 -102.58 -54.21
CA LYS A 408 34.55 -103.05 -55.44
C LYS A 408 35.95 -103.59 -55.13
N LEU A 409 36.72 -102.91 -54.30
CA LEU A 409 38.05 -103.34 -53.86
C LEU A 409 37.97 -104.64 -53.07
N GLN A 410 37.02 -104.81 -52.14
CA GLN A 410 36.77 -106.06 -51.43
C GLN A 410 36.38 -107.21 -52.37
N LYS A 411 35.53 -106.95 -53.38
CA LYS A 411 35.18 -107.94 -54.42
C LYS A 411 36.42 -108.35 -55.21
N LEU A 412 37.25 -107.38 -55.63
CA LEU A 412 38.54 -107.64 -56.28
C LEU A 412 39.48 -108.42 -55.37
N GLN A 413 39.59 -108.06 -54.10
CA GLN A 413 40.40 -108.77 -53.11
C GLN A 413 39.95 -110.22 -52.97
N ARG A 414 38.64 -110.48 -52.86
CA ARG A 414 38.08 -111.85 -52.87
C ARG A 414 38.39 -112.59 -54.15
N LEU A 415 38.28 -111.94 -55.32
CA LEU A 415 38.61 -112.54 -56.61
C LEU A 415 40.11 -112.90 -56.67
N VAL A 416 40.98 -111.99 -56.22
CA VAL A 416 42.41 -112.19 -56.09
C VAL A 416 42.70 -113.36 -55.14
N ASP A 417 42.01 -113.45 -54.00
CA ASP A 417 42.16 -114.56 -53.06
C ASP A 417 41.65 -115.89 -53.64
N VAL A 418 40.57 -115.89 -54.42
CA VAL A 418 40.08 -117.06 -55.17
C VAL A 418 41.09 -117.46 -56.24
N LEU A 419 41.67 -116.52 -56.98
CA LEU A 419 42.72 -116.78 -57.97
C LEU A 419 43.99 -117.32 -57.28
N ARG A 420 44.41 -116.72 -56.17
CA ARG A 420 45.50 -117.25 -55.32
C ARG A 420 45.18 -118.67 -54.84
N LYS A 421 43.93 -118.96 -54.45
CA LYS A 421 43.48 -120.33 -54.10
C LYS A 421 43.42 -121.28 -55.30
N LYS A 422 43.01 -120.86 -56.50
CA LYS A 422 42.99 -121.73 -57.70
C LYS A 422 44.39 -121.98 -58.26
N ILE A 423 45.30 -121.02 -58.12
CA ILE A 423 46.71 -121.17 -58.49
C ILE A 423 47.45 -121.97 -57.40
N GLY A 424 47.13 -121.76 -56.11
CA GLY A 424 47.71 -122.49 -54.98
C GLY A 424 47.14 -123.89 -54.75
N ALA A 425 45.87 -124.14 -55.11
CA ALA A 425 45.24 -125.45 -55.14
C ALA A 425 45.19 -125.94 -56.60
N GLY A 426 46.36 -126.29 -57.13
CA GLY A 426 46.50 -126.91 -58.43
C GLY A 426 45.76 -128.24 -58.51
N SER A 427 44.53 -128.22 -59.01
CA SER A 427 44.04 -129.22 -59.97
C SER A 427 44.18 -128.64 -61.38
N ILE A 428 45.41 -128.29 -61.75
CA ILE A 428 45.84 -128.27 -63.15
C ILE A 428 46.36 -129.69 -63.42
N ARG A 429 45.41 -130.61 -63.64
CA ARG A 429 45.70 -131.86 -64.35
C ARG A 429 45.12 -131.69 -65.74
N MET A 430 46.03 -131.50 -66.68
CA MET A 430 45.78 -131.49 -68.11
C MET A 430 45.08 -132.80 -68.51
N VAL A 431 44.05 -132.71 -69.35
CA VAL A 431 43.64 -133.82 -70.20
C VAL A 431 44.53 -133.78 -71.44
N ILE A 432 45.51 -134.69 -71.48
CA ILE A 432 45.62 -135.69 -72.55
C ILE A 432 45.21 -137.01 -71.91
#